data_AF-A0A0D2J5U1-F1
#
_entry.id   AF-A0A0D2J5U1-F1
#
_cell.length_a   1.000
_cell.length_b   1.000
_cell.length_c   1.000
_cell.angle_alpha   90.00
_cell.angle_beta   90.00
_cell.angle_gamma   90.00
#
_symmetry.space_group_name_H-M   'P 1'
#
loop_
_entity.id
_entity.type
_entity.pdbx_description
1 polymer ?
#
loop_
_entity_poly.entity_id
_entity_poly.type
_entity_poly.pdbx_seq_one_letter_code
_entity_poly.pdbx_strand_id
1 'polypeptide(L)'
;MGRLAAHPALMRAKWSEACGRDGGAAIGGATLERFRWAHTCVMSRTFGNAAPGGGIGVRMMVPLIDMLNHAGDRTAGLLTDESFACDNVRWDVVAPGSPSNATGGWEMAVSAKRDVAEGEPLLLSYFEGSNDEFLLHYG
;
A
#
# COMPACT_ATOMS: atom_id res chain seq x y z
N MET A 1 -20.73 6.23 8.67
CA MET A 1 -21.16 7.25 7.67
C MET A 1 -20.56 8.65 7.84
N GLY A 2 -20.19 9.13 9.04
CA GLY A 2 -19.66 10.50 9.21
C GLY A 2 -18.26 10.80 8.65
N ARG A 3 -17.39 9.79 8.46
CA ARG A 3 -16.01 9.98 7.99
C ARG A 3 -15.88 10.15 6.46
N LEU A 4 -16.77 9.53 5.68
CA LEU A 4 -16.74 9.60 4.21
C LEU A 4 -17.05 11.01 3.67
N ALA A 5 -17.96 11.74 4.32
CA ALA A 5 -18.30 13.12 3.93
C ALA A 5 -17.18 14.14 4.21
N ALA A 6 -16.22 13.82 5.08
CA ALA A 6 -15.11 14.71 5.45
C ALA A 6 -13.94 14.67 4.46
N HIS A 7 -13.85 13.65 3.59
CA HIS A 7 -12.68 13.40 2.75
C HIS A 7 -12.41 14.53 1.73
N PRO A 8 -13.41 15.09 1.01
CA PRO A 8 -13.18 16.22 0.10
C PRO A 8 -12.72 17.50 0.81
N ALA A 9 -13.16 17.71 2.07
CA ALA A 9 -12.76 18.85 2.88
C ALA A 9 -11.31 18.68 3.38
N LEU A 10 -10.94 17.48 3.83
CA LEU A 10 -9.57 17.11 4.19
C LEU A 10 -8.59 17.28 3.02
N MET A 11 -8.96 16.82 1.82
CA MET A 11 -8.12 17.01 0.62
C MET A 11 -7.92 18.49 0.27
N ARG A 12 -8.96 19.32 0.43
CA ARG A 12 -8.84 20.77 0.24
C ARG A 12 -7.95 21.41 1.30
N ALA A 13 -8.04 20.99 2.55
CA ALA A 13 -7.16 21.48 3.62
C ALA A 13 -5.70 21.11 3.34
N LYS A 14 -5.42 19.86 2.96
CA LYS A 14 -4.07 19.40 2.58
C LYS A 14 -3.51 20.09 1.34
N TRP A 15 -4.36 20.35 0.36
CA TRP A 15 -4.02 21.17 -0.79
C TRP A 15 -3.64 22.61 -0.38
N SER A 16 -4.45 23.26 0.44
CA SER A 16 -4.16 24.60 0.95
C SER A 16 -2.87 24.64 1.78
N GLU A 17 -2.62 23.62 2.59
CA GLU A 17 -1.37 23.45 3.34
C GLU A 17 -0.16 23.34 2.40
N ALA A 18 -0.25 22.52 1.35
CA ALA A 18 0.82 22.34 0.36
C ALA A 18 1.12 23.63 -0.42
N CYS A 19 0.08 24.38 -0.79
CA CYS A 19 0.23 25.66 -1.50
C CYS A 19 0.69 26.81 -0.59
N GLY A 20 0.49 26.72 0.72
CA GLY A 20 0.73 27.81 1.67
C GLY A 20 2.19 28.12 1.98
N ARG A 21 3.15 27.29 1.54
CA ARG A 21 4.58 27.47 1.86
C ARG A 21 5.34 28.35 0.87
N ASP A 22 5.06 28.27 -0.44
CA ASP A 22 5.68 29.13 -1.48
C ASP A 22 4.72 29.40 -2.68
N GLY A 23 3.41 29.32 -2.46
CA GLY A 23 2.42 29.39 -3.55
C GLY A 23 2.46 28.16 -4.47
N GLY A 24 1.88 28.27 -5.68
CA GLY A 24 1.83 27.17 -6.65
C GLY A 24 3.19 26.64 -7.12
N ALA A 25 4.29 27.36 -6.84
CA ALA A 25 5.65 26.91 -7.12
C ALA A 25 6.08 25.73 -6.25
N ALA A 26 5.61 25.65 -4.99
CA ALA A 26 5.95 24.58 -4.05
C ALA A 26 5.54 23.18 -4.54
N ILE A 27 4.51 23.12 -5.39
CA ILE A 27 3.95 21.89 -5.96
C ILE A 27 4.29 21.73 -7.45
N GLY A 28 5.27 22.49 -7.95
CA GLY A 28 5.70 22.43 -9.35
C GLY A 28 4.60 22.78 -10.34
N GLY A 29 3.65 23.64 -9.97
CA GLY A 29 2.51 24.02 -10.81
C GLY A 29 1.44 22.92 -10.99
N ALA A 30 1.42 21.91 -10.12
CA ALA A 30 0.34 20.92 -10.13
C ALA A 30 -1.03 21.58 -9.95
N THR A 31 -2.08 20.99 -10.52
CA THR A 31 -3.48 21.36 -10.26
C THR A 31 -4.03 20.56 -9.07
N LEU A 32 -5.17 20.99 -8.52
CA LEU A 32 -5.87 20.21 -7.48
C LEU A 32 -6.22 18.79 -7.95
N GLU A 33 -6.56 18.64 -9.22
CA GLU A 33 -6.81 17.33 -9.83
C GLU A 33 -5.55 16.46 -9.84
N ARG A 34 -4.42 17.01 -10.31
CA ARG A 34 -3.14 16.28 -10.33
C ARG A 34 -2.67 15.92 -8.92
N PHE A 35 -2.89 16.79 -7.94
CA PHE A 35 -2.60 16.50 -6.54
C PHE A 35 -3.47 15.37 -6.00
N ARG A 36 -4.78 15.38 -6.28
CA ARG A 36 -5.69 14.29 -5.89
C ARG A 36 -5.27 12.96 -6.52
N TRP A 37 -4.98 12.96 -7.82
CA TRP A 37 -4.50 11.77 -8.52
C TRP A 37 -3.22 11.23 -7.88
N ALA A 38 -2.21 12.09 -7.69
CA ALA A 38 -0.94 11.69 -7.08
C ALA A 38 -1.13 11.17 -5.65
N HIS A 39 -1.95 11.85 -4.84
CA HIS A 39 -2.26 11.42 -3.48
C HIS A 39 -2.98 10.07 -3.47
N THR A 40 -3.95 9.85 -4.36
CA THR A 40 -4.64 8.56 -4.49
C THR A 40 -3.68 7.46 -4.89
N CYS A 41 -2.76 7.71 -5.84
CA CYS A 41 -1.72 6.73 -6.19
C CYS A 41 -0.84 6.39 -4.98
N VAL A 42 -0.36 7.39 -4.24
CA VAL A 42 0.48 7.16 -3.07
C VAL A 42 -0.28 6.39 -1.99
N MET A 43 -1.53 6.76 -1.67
CA MET A 43 -2.28 6.07 -0.62
C MET A 43 -2.62 4.62 -0.95
N SER A 44 -2.89 4.32 -2.22
CA SER A 44 -3.30 2.97 -2.65
C SER A 44 -2.14 2.03 -2.98
N ARG A 45 -0.93 2.56 -3.21
CA ARG A 45 0.22 1.79 -3.76
C ARG A 45 1.53 1.95 -2.99
N THR A 46 1.49 2.59 -1.83
CA THR A 46 2.68 2.70 -0.98
C THR A 46 2.86 1.46 -0.13
N PHE A 47 4.03 0.85 -0.25
CA PHE A 47 4.50 -0.23 0.60
C PHE A 47 5.33 0.36 1.74
N GLY A 48 5.13 -0.16 2.95
CA GLY A 48 5.86 0.23 4.14
C GLY A 48 6.68 -0.93 4.66
N ASN A 49 7.96 -0.71 4.96
CA ASN A 49 8.72 -1.60 5.82
C ASN A 49 8.92 -0.94 7.18
N ALA A 50 8.80 -1.71 8.27
CA ALA A 50 9.03 -1.21 9.61
C ALA A 50 10.51 -0.87 9.80
N ALA A 51 10.81 0.16 10.58
CA ALA A 51 12.17 0.43 10.98
C ALA A 51 12.69 -0.68 11.92
N PRO A 52 14.00 -1.00 11.93
CA PRO A 52 14.58 -1.83 12.97
C PRO A 52 14.30 -1.20 14.35
N GLY A 53 13.48 -1.86 15.18
CA GLY A 53 13.03 -1.33 16.47
C GLY A 53 11.56 -0.87 16.53
N GLY A 54 10.80 -1.02 15.43
CA GLY A 54 9.39 -0.65 15.34
C GLY A 54 9.17 0.78 14.85
N GLY A 55 7.95 1.07 14.41
CA GLY A 55 7.59 2.33 13.77
C GLY A 55 7.73 2.32 12.24
N ILE A 56 7.38 3.45 11.62
CA ILE A 56 7.38 3.60 10.15
C ILE A 56 8.83 3.72 9.69
N GLY A 57 9.33 2.70 8.97
CA GLY A 57 10.61 2.76 8.29
C GLY A 57 10.48 3.50 6.96
N VAL A 58 10.76 2.80 5.86
CA VAL A 58 10.67 3.37 4.51
C VAL A 58 9.27 3.16 3.95
N ARG A 59 8.72 4.21 3.33
CA ARG A 59 7.55 4.15 2.47
C ARG A 59 7.97 4.34 1.03
N MET A 60 7.52 3.46 0.16
CA MET A 60 7.92 3.48 -1.25
C MET A 60 6.84 2.93 -2.16
N MET A 61 6.82 3.46 -3.39
CA MET A 61 6.08 2.83 -4.48
C MET A 61 6.98 1.79 -5.12
N VAL A 62 6.48 0.56 -5.28
CA VAL A 62 7.28 -0.56 -5.77
C VAL A 62 6.67 -1.05 -7.09
N PRO A 63 7.18 -0.59 -8.24
CA PRO A 63 6.64 -0.99 -9.55
C PRO A 63 6.60 -2.51 -9.70
N LEU A 64 5.61 -2.99 -10.45
CA LEU A 64 5.29 -4.41 -10.66
C LEU A 64 4.66 -5.08 -9.44
N ILE A 65 5.24 -4.92 -8.24
CA ILE A 65 4.67 -5.46 -7.00
C ILE A 65 3.36 -4.74 -6.65
N ASP A 66 3.29 -3.44 -6.91
CA ASP A 66 2.08 -2.63 -6.73
C ASP A 66 0.91 -2.96 -7.67
N MET A 67 1.11 -3.88 -8.62
CA MET A 67 0.05 -4.41 -9.49
C MET A 67 -0.62 -5.66 -8.93
N LEU A 68 -0.06 -6.27 -7.88
CA LEU A 68 -0.64 -7.45 -7.25
C LEU A 68 -1.82 -7.06 -6.37
N ASN A 69 -2.95 -7.75 -6.51
CA ASN A 69 -4.17 -7.42 -5.78
C ASN A 69 -4.17 -7.95 -4.35
N HIS A 70 -5.09 -7.41 -3.53
CA HIS A 70 -5.34 -7.92 -2.19
C HIS A 70 -6.16 -9.22 -2.22
N ALA A 71 -5.75 -10.21 -1.42
CA ALA A 71 -6.48 -11.47 -1.29
C ALA A 71 -7.68 -11.42 -0.33
N GLY A 72 -7.63 -10.55 0.68
CA GLY A 72 -8.56 -10.56 1.80
C GLY A 72 -8.39 -11.73 2.76
N ASP A 73 -9.15 -11.66 3.84
CA ASP A 73 -9.29 -12.75 4.81
C ASP A 73 -10.67 -13.39 4.67
N ARG A 74 -10.75 -14.70 4.96
CA ARG A 74 -12.01 -15.46 4.91
C ARG A 74 -12.26 -16.14 6.24
N THR A 75 -13.53 -16.28 6.59
CA THR A 75 -13.98 -17.13 7.72
C THR A 75 -14.55 -18.44 7.18
N ALA A 76 -14.59 -19.48 8.02
CA ALA A 76 -15.09 -20.80 7.64
C ALA A 76 -16.63 -20.86 7.51
N GLY A 77 -17.34 -19.75 7.72
CA GLY A 77 -18.77 -19.59 7.44
C GLY A 77 -19.57 -19.01 8.60
N LEU A 78 -19.10 -19.15 9.84
CA LEU A 78 -19.71 -18.49 11.01
C LEU A 78 -18.93 -17.21 11.36
N LEU A 79 -19.65 -16.23 11.90
CA LEU A 79 -19.05 -14.96 12.36
C LEU A 79 -18.08 -15.14 13.54
N THR A 80 -18.15 -16.29 14.22
CA THR A 80 -17.27 -16.66 15.33
C THR A 80 -16.02 -17.40 14.88
N ASP A 81 -15.96 -17.83 13.62
CA ASP A 81 -14.81 -18.59 13.12
C ASP A 81 -13.61 -17.66 12.98
N GLU A 82 -12.43 -18.18 13.33
CA GLU A 82 -11.18 -17.48 13.12
C GLU A 82 -10.97 -17.21 11.62
N SER A 83 -10.62 -15.99 11.28
CA SER A 83 -10.31 -15.61 9.91
C SER A 83 -8.94 -16.16 9.50
N PHE A 84 -8.81 -16.57 8.25
CA PHE A 84 -7.53 -16.95 7.66
C PHE A 84 -7.23 -16.13 6.41
N ALA A 85 -5.96 -15.76 6.27
CA ALA A 85 -5.48 -14.96 5.16
C ALA A 85 -5.42 -15.79 3.87
N CYS A 86 -5.86 -15.20 2.76
CA CYS A 86 -5.93 -15.86 1.46
C CYS A 86 -4.77 -15.50 0.52
N ASP A 87 -3.82 -14.69 0.98
CA ASP A 87 -2.66 -14.29 0.19
C ASP A 87 -1.72 -15.47 -0.09
N ASN A 88 -1.27 -15.59 -1.33
CA ASN A 88 -0.42 -16.69 -1.79
C ASN A 88 1.02 -16.25 -2.06
N VAL A 89 1.30 -14.95 -1.98
CA VAL A 89 2.64 -14.38 -2.07
C VAL A 89 2.87 -13.36 -0.97
N ARG A 90 4.14 -13.13 -0.63
CA ARG A 90 4.62 -12.03 0.21
C ARG A 90 5.69 -11.24 -0.53
N TRP A 91 5.91 -10.01 -0.09
CA TRP A 91 7.02 -9.18 -0.59
C TRP A 91 7.99 -8.86 0.54
N ASP A 92 9.26 -8.71 0.21
CA ASP A 92 10.33 -8.40 1.16
C ASP A 92 11.34 -7.42 0.54
N VAL A 93 11.87 -6.51 1.37
CA VAL A 93 13.06 -5.71 1.03
C VAL A 93 14.30 -6.52 1.45
N VAL A 94 15.08 -6.97 0.48
CA VAL A 94 16.27 -7.80 0.70
C VAL A 94 17.52 -6.94 0.64
N ALA A 95 18.32 -6.98 1.71
CA ALA A 95 19.55 -6.21 1.81
C ALA A 95 20.69 -6.81 0.96
N PRO A 96 21.65 -5.97 0.50
CA PRO A 96 22.89 -6.45 -0.09
C PRO A 96 23.59 -7.49 0.79
N GLY A 97 24.02 -8.61 0.21
CA GLY A 97 24.74 -9.66 0.93
C GLY A 97 23.87 -10.61 1.77
N SER A 98 22.53 -10.46 1.75
CA SER A 98 21.64 -11.51 2.24
C SER A 98 21.82 -12.81 1.44
N PRO A 99 21.64 -14.00 2.06
CA PRO A 99 21.80 -15.29 1.35
C PRO A 99 20.92 -15.46 0.11
N SER A 100 19.78 -14.77 0.08
CA SER A 100 18.81 -14.77 -1.02
C SER A 100 19.05 -13.67 -2.07
N ASN A 101 20.11 -12.86 -1.92
CA ASN A 101 20.40 -11.73 -2.79
C ASN A 101 21.48 -12.11 -3.81
N ALA A 102 21.12 -12.10 -5.09
CA ALA A 102 22.02 -12.52 -6.17
C ALA A 102 22.75 -11.35 -6.83
N THR A 103 22.25 -10.11 -6.69
CA THR A 103 22.76 -8.95 -7.43
C THR A 103 23.75 -8.10 -6.65
N GLY A 104 23.83 -8.26 -5.32
CA GLY A 104 24.68 -7.46 -4.45
C GLY A 104 24.14 -6.04 -4.20
N GLY A 105 22.95 -5.70 -4.71
CA GLY A 105 22.23 -4.45 -4.46
C GLY A 105 21.05 -4.64 -3.49
N TRP A 106 20.26 -3.60 -3.24
CA TRP A 106 18.96 -3.79 -2.58
C TRP A 106 17.96 -4.39 -3.57
N GLU A 107 17.21 -5.40 -3.13
CA GLU A 107 16.23 -6.09 -3.98
C GLU A 107 14.84 -6.06 -3.35
N MET A 108 13.82 -6.03 -4.20
CA MET A 108 12.44 -6.29 -3.81
C MET A 108 12.10 -7.70 -4.27
N ALA A 109 11.89 -8.61 -3.32
CA ALA A 109 11.59 -10.00 -3.63
C ALA A 109 10.10 -10.27 -3.44
N VAL A 110 9.50 -11.02 -4.37
CA VAL A 110 8.18 -11.63 -4.20
C VAL A 110 8.38 -13.13 -4.02
N SER A 111 7.91 -13.67 -2.90
CA SER A 111 8.05 -15.09 -2.55
C SER A 111 6.69 -15.74 -2.40
N ALA A 112 6.53 -16.93 -2.96
CA ALA A 112 5.32 -17.72 -2.78
C ALA A 112 5.23 -18.25 -1.32
N LYS A 113 4.02 -18.23 -0.76
CA LYS A 113 3.71 -18.79 0.58
C LYS A 113 3.31 -20.26 0.50
N ARG A 114 2.98 -20.74 -0.70
CA ARG A 114 2.58 -22.10 -1.04
C ARG A 114 2.82 -22.32 -2.54
N ASP A 115 2.58 -23.54 -3.01
CA ASP A 115 2.53 -23.80 -4.45
C ASP A 115 1.45 -22.95 -5.11
N VAL A 116 1.78 -22.34 -6.24
CA VAL A 116 0.90 -21.50 -7.06
C VAL A 116 0.80 -22.11 -8.44
N ALA A 117 -0.42 -22.41 -8.88
CA ALA A 117 -0.64 -23.02 -10.18
C ALA A 117 -0.44 -22.01 -11.32
N GLU A 118 -0.11 -22.49 -12.52
CA GLU A 118 -0.07 -21.65 -13.71
C GLU A 118 -1.45 -21.01 -13.95
N GLY A 119 -1.46 -19.70 -14.23
CA GLY A 119 -2.69 -18.92 -14.42
C GLY A 119 -3.40 -18.51 -13.13
N GLU A 120 -2.95 -18.98 -11.96
CA GLU A 120 -3.46 -18.50 -10.68
C GLU A 120 -2.96 -17.07 -10.40
N PRO A 121 -3.83 -16.12 -9.99
CA PRO A 121 -3.40 -14.77 -9.66
C PRO A 121 -2.49 -14.77 -8.42
N LEU A 122 -1.43 -13.96 -8.48
CA LEU A 122 -0.60 -13.65 -7.31
C LEU A 122 -1.30 -12.57 -6.48
N LEU A 123 -1.56 -12.86 -5.21
CA LEU A 123 -2.33 -12.02 -4.30
C LEU A 123 -1.54 -11.76 -3.01
N LEU A 124 -1.51 -10.50 -2.59
CA LEU A 124 -0.86 -10.02 -1.38
C LEU A 124 -1.87 -9.79 -0.25
N SER A 125 -1.37 -9.75 0.98
CA SER A 125 -2.05 -9.03 2.07
C SER A 125 -1.56 -7.58 2.09
N TYR A 126 -2.45 -6.61 1.91
CA TYR A 126 -2.08 -5.18 1.86
C TYR A 126 -1.91 -4.59 3.26
N PHE A 127 -2.89 -4.84 4.13
CA PHE A 127 -3.02 -4.24 5.44
C PHE A 127 -4.05 -5.04 6.26
N GLU A 128 -3.82 -5.13 7.57
CA GLU A 128 -4.82 -5.62 8.51
C GLU A 128 -5.72 -4.46 8.93
N GLY A 129 -6.87 -4.34 8.26
CA GLY A 129 -7.77 -3.22 8.44
C GLY A 129 -9.22 -3.55 8.15
N SER A 130 -10.09 -2.60 8.46
CA SER A 130 -11.52 -2.70 8.15
C SER A 130 -11.81 -2.45 6.67
N ASN A 131 -12.93 -2.98 6.17
CA ASN A 131 -13.40 -2.67 4.81
C ASN A 131 -13.61 -1.16 4.57
N ASP A 132 -13.94 -0.40 5.62
CA ASP A 132 -14.03 1.06 5.54
C ASP A 132 -12.67 1.69 5.21
N GLU A 133 -11.57 1.15 5.74
CA GLU A 133 -10.21 1.61 5.43
C GLU A 133 -9.78 1.17 4.04
N PHE A 134 -10.15 -0.03 3.60
CA PHE A 134 -9.95 -0.47 2.22
C PHE A 134 -10.63 0.49 1.23
N LEU A 135 -11.91 0.77 1.44
CA LEU A 135 -12.68 1.68 0.59
C LEU A 135 -12.10 3.11 0.56
N LEU A 136 -11.56 3.58 1.68
CA LEU A 136 -11.01 4.93 1.80
C LEU A 136 -9.61 5.07 1.19
N HIS A 137 -8.79 4.02 1.22
CA HIS A 137 -7.36 4.12 0.88
C HIS A 137 -6.98 3.36 -0.39
N TYR A 138 -7.68 2.29 -0.73
CA TYR A 138 -7.37 1.40 -1.86
C TYR A 138 -8.41 1.45 -2.99
N GLY A 139 -9.58 2.06 -2.74
CA GLY A 139 -10.67 2.19 -3.70
C GLY A 139 -11.66 1.04 -3.63
#